data_AF-A0A0P0QM65-F1
#
_entry.id   AF-A0A0P0QM65-F1
#
_cell.length_a   1.000
_cell.length_b   1.000
_cell.length_c   1.000
_cell.angle_alpha   90.00
_cell.angle_beta   90.00
_cell.angle_gamma   90.00
#
_symmetry.space_group_name_H-M   'P 1'
#
loop_
_entity.id
_entity.type
_entity.pdbx_description
1 polymer ?
#
loop_
_entity_poly.entity_id
_entity_poly.type
_entity_poly.pdbx_seq_one_letter_code
_entity_poly.pdbx_strand_id
1 'polypeptide(L)'
;EAFEDAVGSVVRDQEQAGLDIITDGRVHGDNYADQAVYYYLHRLGYDLKGGNLGFPIYSRLHSGTVTKEIKRYGALMVEQAKVLRKATKKPIKVQYTGVQVLAQVTNDLFYKSSRERAMAIAAAINEDLKEVEAIGADFIQLDEFVWP
;
A
#
# COMPACT_ATOMS: atom_id res chain seq x y z
N GLU A 1 -13.90 -10.40 -9.15
CA GLU A 1 -14.80 -11.35 -8.48
C GLU A 1 -14.21 -11.81 -7.14
N ALA A 2 -13.22 -12.70 -7.09
CA ALA A 2 -12.66 -13.20 -5.81
C ALA A 2 -12.26 -12.12 -4.78
N PHE A 3 -11.62 -11.03 -5.22
CA PHE A 3 -11.27 -9.91 -4.34
C PHE A 3 -12.50 -9.15 -3.80
N GLU A 4 -13.51 -8.91 -4.63
CA GLU A 4 -14.76 -8.24 -4.20
C GLU A 4 -15.52 -9.10 -3.19
N ASP A 5 -15.54 -10.43 -3.37
CA ASP A 5 -16.20 -11.35 -2.45
C ASP A 5 -15.48 -11.43 -1.09
N ALA A 6 -14.16 -11.42 -1.11
CA ALA A 6 -13.33 -11.37 0.10
C ALA A 6 -13.58 -10.08 0.89
N VAL A 7 -13.52 -8.92 0.22
CA VAL A 7 -13.82 -7.62 0.85
C VAL A 7 -15.26 -7.59 1.37
N GLY A 8 -16.23 -8.07 0.59
CA GLY A 8 -17.62 -8.12 1.00
C GLY A 8 -17.86 -8.99 2.26
N SER A 9 -17.12 -10.09 2.40
CA SER A 9 -17.19 -10.94 3.59
C SER A 9 -16.60 -10.23 4.81
N VAL A 10 -15.42 -9.64 4.67
CA VAL A 10 -14.76 -8.86 5.72
C VAL A 10 -15.61 -7.66 6.18
N VAL A 11 -16.28 -6.98 5.23
CA VAL A 11 -17.19 -5.86 5.54
C VAL A 11 -18.38 -6.35 6.36
N ARG A 12 -19.03 -7.45 5.96
CA ARG A 12 -20.17 -8.01 6.70
C ARG A 12 -19.78 -8.41 8.13
N ASP A 13 -18.63 -9.02 8.31
CA ASP A 13 -18.16 -9.44 9.64
C ASP A 13 -17.89 -8.23 10.54
N GLN A 14 -17.22 -7.19 10.02
CA GLN A 14 -16.99 -5.94 10.75
C GLN A 14 -18.30 -5.23 11.12
N GLU A 15 -19.28 -5.21 10.21
CA GLU A 15 -20.59 -4.60 10.47
C GLU A 15 -21.38 -5.36 11.53
N GLN A 16 -21.40 -6.70 11.48
CA GLN A 16 -22.05 -7.56 12.47
C GLN A 16 -21.38 -7.47 13.84
N ALA A 17 -20.06 -7.30 13.88
CA ALA A 17 -19.30 -7.04 15.10
C ALA A 17 -19.58 -5.64 15.69
N GLY A 18 -20.31 -4.78 14.98
CA GLY A 18 -20.66 -3.44 15.45
C GLY A 18 -19.55 -2.40 15.28
N LEU A 19 -18.58 -2.61 14.38
CA LEU A 19 -17.55 -1.60 14.12
C LEU A 19 -18.16 -0.37 13.42
N ASP A 20 -17.70 0.82 13.83
CA ASP A 20 -18.16 2.10 13.29
C ASP A 20 -17.42 2.51 12.00
N ILE A 21 -16.14 2.17 11.90
CA ILE A 21 -15.26 2.48 10.77
C ILE A 21 -14.83 1.17 10.12
N ILE A 22 -15.15 1.01 8.84
CA ILE A 22 -14.97 -0.24 8.11
C ILE A 22 -13.71 -0.19 7.24
N THR A 23 -12.98 -1.30 7.17
CA THR A 23 -11.78 -1.45 6.33
C THR A 23 -11.96 -2.56 5.28
N ASP A 24 -11.06 -2.60 4.29
CA ASP A 24 -10.99 -3.68 3.30
C ASP A 24 -10.30 -4.95 3.85
N GLY A 25 -9.81 -4.91 5.10
CA GLY A 25 -9.03 -5.99 5.71
C GLY A 25 -7.69 -6.29 5.03
N ARG A 26 -7.22 -5.42 4.12
CA ARG A 26 -5.99 -5.60 3.31
C ARG A 26 -5.92 -6.96 2.60
N VAL A 27 -7.06 -7.51 2.18
CA VAL A 27 -7.13 -8.84 1.54
C VAL A 27 -6.63 -8.88 0.09
N HIS A 28 -5.92 -7.84 -0.37
CA HIS A 28 -5.30 -7.81 -1.69
C HIS A 28 -3.97 -8.57 -1.70
N GLY A 29 -3.48 -8.96 -2.87
CA GLY A 29 -2.20 -9.68 -3.01
C GLY A 29 -2.28 -11.14 -2.56
N ASP A 30 -1.22 -11.90 -2.85
CA ASP A 30 -1.20 -13.35 -2.67
C ASP A 30 -0.65 -13.77 -1.30
N ASN A 31 0.19 -12.92 -0.71
CA ASN A 31 0.80 -13.16 0.58
C ASN A 31 1.07 -11.85 1.34
N TYR A 32 1.56 -11.99 2.56
CA TYR A 32 1.88 -10.86 3.42
C TYR A 32 2.91 -9.89 2.83
N ALA A 33 3.89 -10.36 2.07
CA ALA A 33 4.89 -9.50 1.44
C ALA A 33 4.27 -8.63 0.33
N ASP A 34 3.32 -9.18 -0.43
CA ASP A 34 2.56 -8.42 -1.41
C ASP A 34 1.77 -7.31 -0.74
N GLN A 35 1.00 -7.65 0.31
CA GLN A 35 0.24 -6.69 1.09
C GLN A 35 1.11 -5.61 1.73
N ALA A 36 2.26 -5.99 2.27
CA ALA A 36 3.14 -5.09 2.98
C ALA A 36 3.88 -4.15 2.03
N VAL A 37 4.54 -4.67 0.98
CA VAL A 37 5.50 -3.90 0.18
C VAL A 37 5.46 -4.19 -1.31
N TYR A 38 5.43 -5.45 -1.77
CA TYR A 38 5.67 -5.76 -3.19
C TYR A 38 4.58 -5.22 -4.11
N TYR A 39 3.33 -5.18 -3.65
CA TYR A 39 2.22 -4.60 -4.42
C TYR A 39 2.50 -3.13 -4.79
N TYR A 40 3.07 -2.37 -3.85
CA TYR A 40 3.48 -0.98 -4.04
C TYR A 40 4.70 -0.89 -4.94
N LEU A 41 5.74 -1.67 -4.67
CA LEU A 41 7.00 -1.63 -5.43
C LEU A 41 6.75 -1.88 -6.93
N HIS A 42 5.94 -2.88 -7.28
CA HIS A 42 5.56 -3.14 -8.66
C HIS A 42 4.89 -1.93 -9.33
N ARG A 43 3.99 -1.26 -8.63
CA ARG A 43 3.24 -0.09 -9.14
C ARG A 43 4.05 1.19 -9.14
N LEU A 44 5.15 1.21 -8.39
CA LEU A 44 6.11 2.32 -8.37
C LEU A 44 7.25 2.11 -9.38
N GLY A 45 7.25 1.00 -10.12
CA GLY A 45 8.19 0.71 -11.21
C GLY A 45 9.51 0.09 -10.78
N TYR A 46 9.53 -0.54 -9.60
CA TYR A 46 10.68 -1.27 -9.06
C TYR A 46 10.85 -2.65 -9.71
N ASP A 47 12.09 -3.15 -9.69
CA ASP A 47 12.42 -4.55 -10.02
C ASP A 47 12.72 -5.34 -8.73
N LEU A 48 12.01 -6.43 -8.47
CA LEU A 48 12.20 -7.28 -7.28
C LEU A 48 13.41 -8.22 -7.39
N LYS A 49 14.55 -7.71 -7.87
CA LYS A 49 15.82 -8.43 -7.99
C LYS A 49 16.86 -8.03 -6.96
N GLY A 50 16.47 -7.21 -5.97
CA GLY A 50 17.37 -6.82 -4.90
C GLY A 50 17.70 -7.97 -3.96
N GLY A 51 18.76 -7.79 -3.17
CA GLY A 51 19.11 -8.71 -2.08
C GLY A 51 18.05 -8.72 -0.98
N ASN A 52 18.24 -9.58 0.02
CA ASN A 52 17.31 -9.67 1.15
C ASN A 52 17.22 -8.35 1.95
N LEU A 53 16.05 -8.05 2.49
CA LEU A 53 15.82 -6.92 3.37
C LEU A 53 16.59 -7.07 4.68
N GLY A 54 17.17 -5.98 5.15
CA GLY A 54 17.92 -5.92 6.41
C GLY A 54 17.05 -5.94 7.68
N PHE A 55 15.72 -6.03 7.56
CA PHE A 55 14.83 -6.09 8.71
C PHE A 55 14.69 -7.52 9.22
N PRO A 56 14.92 -7.81 10.51
CA PRO A 56 14.83 -9.18 11.03
C PRO A 56 13.49 -9.86 10.74
N ILE A 57 12.38 -9.14 10.89
CA ILE A 57 11.01 -9.63 10.61
C ILE A 57 10.71 -9.81 9.11
N TYR A 58 11.49 -9.18 8.23
CA TYR A 58 11.36 -9.27 6.77
C TYR A 58 12.60 -9.85 6.09
N SER A 59 13.46 -10.55 6.83
CA SER A 59 14.79 -10.97 6.37
C SER A 59 14.78 -11.97 5.21
N ARG A 60 13.60 -12.52 4.90
CA ARG A 60 13.34 -13.40 3.74
C ARG A 60 12.73 -12.68 2.55
N LEU A 61 12.42 -11.39 2.67
CA LEU A 61 11.88 -10.59 1.58
C LEU A 61 13.02 -9.94 0.80
N HIS A 62 12.82 -9.73 -0.48
CA HIS A 62 13.75 -9.04 -1.38
C HIS A 62 13.49 -7.54 -1.37
N SER A 63 14.56 -6.76 -1.38
CA SER A 63 14.50 -5.32 -1.67
C SER A 63 14.05 -5.09 -3.10
N GLY A 64 13.26 -4.03 -3.30
CA GLY A 64 12.98 -3.54 -4.65
C GLY A 64 14.16 -2.70 -5.14
N THR A 65 14.61 -2.93 -6.36
CA THR A 65 15.67 -2.14 -7.00
C THR A 65 15.09 -1.02 -7.85
N VAL A 66 15.55 0.21 -7.63
CA VAL A 66 15.19 1.40 -8.42
C VAL A 66 16.35 1.77 -9.33
N THR A 67 16.11 1.71 -10.63
CA THR A 67 17.09 2.10 -11.67
C THR A 67 16.64 3.30 -12.51
N LYS A 68 15.43 3.80 -12.25
CA LYS A 68 14.77 4.90 -12.98
C LYS A 68 13.91 5.71 -12.01
N GLU A 69 13.40 6.84 -12.50
CA GLU A 69 12.47 7.69 -11.75
C GLU A 69 11.25 6.89 -11.24
N ILE A 70 10.90 7.11 -9.98
CA ILE A 70 9.74 6.51 -9.31
C ILE A 70 8.51 7.31 -9.70
N LYS A 71 7.50 6.62 -10.26
CA LYS A 71 6.19 7.18 -10.61
C LYS A 71 5.10 6.18 -10.31
N ARG A 72 3.87 6.64 -10.20
CA ARG A 72 2.70 5.78 -10.13
C ARG A 72 2.40 5.21 -11.53
N TYR A 73 2.64 3.92 -11.71
CA TYR A 73 2.33 3.18 -12.94
C TYR A 73 0.97 2.46 -12.89
N GLY A 74 0.31 2.47 -11.73
CA GLY A 74 -1.02 1.91 -11.54
C GLY A 74 -1.60 2.28 -10.18
N ALA A 75 -2.90 2.03 -9.98
CA ALA A 75 -3.60 2.28 -8.74
C ALA A 75 -2.95 1.56 -7.55
N LEU A 76 -2.59 2.30 -6.49
CA LEU A 76 -2.00 1.75 -5.26
C LEU A 76 -3.09 1.20 -4.33
N MET A 77 -4.05 2.02 -3.91
CA MET A 77 -5.22 1.55 -3.15
C MET A 77 -6.56 2.02 -3.73
N VAL A 78 -6.54 2.72 -4.87
CA VAL A 78 -7.77 3.21 -5.54
C VAL A 78 -8.76 2.09 -5.85
N GLU A 79 -8.30 0.93 -6.32
CA GLU A 79 -9.21 -0.18 -6.65
C GLU A 79 -9.82 -0.81 -5.39
N GLN A 80 -9.02 -0.94 -4.33
CA GLN A 80 -9.44 -1.40 -3.01
C GLN A 80 -10.46 -0.44 -2.40
N ALA A 81 -10.22 0.87 -2.52
CA ALA A 81 -11.14 1.90 -2.05
C ALA A 81 -12.48 1.87 -2.79
N LYS A 82 -12.50 1.68 -4.11
CA LYS A 82 -13.74 1.54 -4.89
C LYS A 82 -14.56 0.33 -4.44
N VAL A 83 -13.91 -0.82 -4.29
CA VAL A 83 -14.58 -2.05 -3.85
C VAL A 83 -15.12 -1.90 -2.43
N LEU A 84 -14.33 -1.35 -1.50
CA LEU A 84 -14.74 -1.09 -0.13
C LEU A 84 -15.92 -0.12 -0.07
N ARG A 85 -15.87 0.98 -0.84
CA ARG A 85 -16.94 1.98 -0.87
C ARG A 85 -18.25 1.41 -1.42
N LYS A 86 -18.18 0.49 -2.38
CA LYS A 86 -19.34 -0.24 -2.94
C LYS A 86 -19.95 -1.20 -1.91
N ALA A 87 -19.13 -1.79 -1.05
CA ALA A 87 -19.54 -2.85 -0.11
C ALA A 87 -20.29 -2.34 1.14
N THR A 88 -20.09 -1.08 1.57
CA THR A 88 -20.74 -0.53 2.77
C THR A 88 -21.18 0.93 2.58
N LYS A 89 -22.07 1.43 3.44
CA LYS A 89 -22.42 2.85 3.59
C LYS A 89 -21.84 3.50 4.84
N LYS A 90 -21.22 2.73 5.74
CA LYS A 90 -20.52 3.25 6.92
C LYS A 90 -19.25 4.01 6.53
N PRO A 91 -18.68 4.83 7.43
CA PRO A 91 -17.36 5.43 7.23
C PRO A 91 -16.31 4.38 6.89
N ILE A 92 -15.47 4.64 5.90
CA ILE A 92 -14.42 3.72 5.45
C ILE A 92 -13.03 4.27 5.74
N LYS A 93 -12.12 3.37 6.12
CA LYS A 93 -10.69 3.66 6.29
C LYS A 93 -9.87 2.87 5.28
N VAL A 94 -9.09 3.58 4.46
CA VAL A 94 -8.16 2.98 3.50
C VAL A 94 -6.74 3.05 4.04
N GLN A 95 -6.03 1.93 4.00
CA GLN A 95 -4.72 1.78 4.63
C GLN A 95 -3.60 1.66 3.60
N TYR A 96 -2.63 2.56 3.69
CA TYR A 96 -1.44 2.58 2.86
C TYR A 96 -0.21 2.12 3.63
N THR A 97 0.69 1.42 2.94
CA THR A 97 2.07 1.32 3.42
C THR A 97 2.75 2.68 3.27
N GLY A 98 3.39 3.16 4.33
CA GLY A 98 3.97 4.49 4.42
C GLY A 98 5.23 4.69 3.57
N VAL A 99 5.59 5.97 3.40
CA VAL A 99 6.72 6.40 2.57
C VAL A 99 8.05 5.95 3.18
N GLN A 100 8.20 6.03 4.51
CA GLN A 100 9.43 5.66 5.18
C GLN A 100 9.69 4.17 5.03
N VAL A 101 8.67 3.32 5.20
CA VAL A 101 8.78 1.87 4.95
C VAL A 101 9.25 1.60 3.52
N LEU A 102 8.54 2.15 2.53
CA LEU A 102 8.86 1.92 1.11
C LEU A 102 10.28 2.42 0.76
N ALA A 103 10.68 3.56 1.31
CA ALA A 103 12.01 4.09 1.13
C ALA A 103 13.10 3.22 1.78
N GLN A 104 12.83 2.53 2.89
CA GLN A 104 13.82 1.67 3.55
C GLN A 104 13.94 0.27 2.92
N VAL A 105 12.88 -0.23 2.29
CA VAL A 105 12.90 -1.52 1.55
C VAL A 105 13.44 -1.40 0.12
N THR A 106 14.10 -0.27 -0.19
CA THR A 106 14.61 0.05 -1.52
C THR A 106 16.13 -0.14 -1.62
N ASN A 107 16.57 -0.88 -2.64
CA ASN A 107 17.92 -0.80 -3.19
C ASN A 107 17.97 0.30 -4.28
N ASP A 108 18.56 1.44 -3.97
CA ASP A 108 18.48 2.65 -4.81
C ASP A 108 19.73 2.80 -5.69
N LEU A 109 19.55 2.75 -7.01
CA LEU A 109 20.60 2.97 -8.01
C LEU A 109 20.33 4.22 -8.87
N PHE A 110 19.31 5.03 -8.54
CA PHE A 110 18.89 6.17 -9.35
C PHE A 110 19.02 7.51 -8.62
N TYR A 111 18.55 7.61 -7.37
CA TYR A 111 18.58 8.88 -6.62
C TYR A 111 19.88 9.10 -5.88
N LYS A 112 20.23 10.37 -5.64
CA LYS A 112 21.47 10.74 -4.94
C LYS A 112 21.33 10.73 -3.42
N SER A 113 20.10 10.73 -2.92
CA SER A 113 19.82 10.70 -1.48
C SER A 113 18.52 9.97 -1.16
N SER A 114 18.45 9.42 0.05
CA SER A 114 17.22 8.84 0.60
C SER A 114 16.06 9.84 0.62
N ARG A 115 16.35 11.13 0.81
CA ARG A 115 15.35 12.20 0.81
C ARG A 115 14.73 12.38 -0.58
N GLU A 116 15.53 12.44 -1.64
CA GLU A 116 15.02 12.56 -3.01
C GLU A 116 14.13 11.38 -3.37
N ARG A 117 14.56 10.15 -3.04
CA ARG A 117 13.76 8.95 -3.20
C ARG A 117 12.43 9.04 -2.45
N ALA A 118 12.47 9.39 -1.17
CA ALA A 118 11.28 9.48 -0.33
C ALA A 118 10.28 10.52 -0.87
N MET A 119 10.77 11.67 -1.37
CA MET A 119 9.90 12.69 -1.98
C MET A 119 9.25 12.19 -3.27
N ALA A 120 9.95 11.41 -4.09
CA ALA A 120 9.36 10.81 -5.30
C ALA A 120 8.28 9.78 -4.97
N ILE A 121 8.51 8.93 -3.95
CA ILE A 121 7.49 7.99 -3.44
C ILE A 121 6.28 8.78 -2.91
N ALA A 122 6.50 9.83 -2.11
CA ALA A 122 5.44 10.65 -1.55
C ALA A 122 4.60 11.33 -2.64
N ALA A 123 5.24 11.83 -3.71
CA ALA A 123 4.52 12.41 -4.86
C ALA A 123 3.61 11.37 -5.53
N ALA A 124 4.12 10.17 -5.81
CA ALA A 124 3.35 9.08 -6.42
C ALA A 124 2.20 8.59 -5.53
N ILE A 125 2.41 8.49 -4.21
CA ILE A 125 1.35 8.14 -3.26
C ILE A 125 0.29 9.23 -3.20
N ASN A 126 0.69 10.50 -3.14
CA ASN A 126 -0.23 11.64 -3.07
C ASN A 126 -1.18 11.73 -4.29
N GLU A 127 -0.73 11.32 -5.48
CA GLU A 127 -1.61 11.17 -6.64
C GLU A 127 -2.74 10.16 -6.37
N ASP A 128 -2.40 9.00 -5.79
CA ASP A 128 -3.38 7.96 -5.43
C ASP A 128 -4.30 8.38 -4.27
N LEU A 129 -3.75 9.07 -3.27
CA LEU A 129 -4.52 9.57 -2.12
C LEU A 129 -5.65 10.51 -2.55
N LYS A 130 -5.40 11.41 -3.50
CA LYS A 130 -6.42 12.34 -4.02
C LYS A 130 -7.55 11.61 -4.73
N GLU A 131 -7.24 10.52 -5.43
CA GLU A 131 -8.27 9.69 -6.05
C GLU A 131 -9.08 8.90 -5.01
N VAL A 132 -8.42 8.40 -3.96
CA VAL A 132 -9.10 7.72 -2.84
C VAL A 132 -9.99 8.68 -2.05
N GLU A 133 -9.55 9.92 -1.83
CA GLU A 133 -10.40 10.98 -1.28
C GLU A 133 -11.62 11.21 -2.17
N ALA A 134 -11.44 11.32 -3.50
CA ALA A 134 -12.54 11.51 -4.44
C ALA A 134 -13.54 10.34 -4.50
N ILE A 135 -13.12 9.12 -4.14
CA ILE A 135 -14.00 7.94 -4.00
C ILE A 135 -14.88 8.05 -2.74
N GLY A 136 -14.52 8.91 -1.80
CA GLY A 136 -15.24 9.09 -0.53
C GLY A 136 -14.69 8.21 0.58
N ALA A 137 -13.37 8.08 0.67
CA ALA A 137 -12.72 7.55 1.86
C ALA A 137 -12.77 8.59 2.99
N ASP A 138 -13.31 8.19 4.14
CA ASP A 138 -13.45 9.06 5.31
C ASP A 138 -12.14 9.18 6.10
N PHE A 139 -11.34 8.11 6.09
CA PHE A 139 -10.04 8.05 6.76
C PHE A 139 -8.98 7.42 5.85
N ILE A 140 -7.79 8.01 5.86
CA ILE A 140 -6.60 7.46 5.21
C ILE A 140 -5.55 7.23 6.29
N GLN A 141 -5.09 5.99 6.41
CA GLN A 141 -4.04 5.61 7.35
C GLN A 141 -2.74 5.34 6.59
N LEU A 142 -1.63 5.96 7.02
CA LEU A 142 -0.29 5.67 6.52
C LEU A 142 0.47 4.88 7.58
N ASP A 143 0.85 3.65 7.25
CA ASP A 143 1.57 2.78 8.19
C ASP A 143 3.07 2.91 8.05
N GLU A 144 3.73 3.46 9.07
CA GLU A 144 5.17 3.54 9.14
C GLU A 144 5.71 2.53 10.17
N PHE A 145 5.92 1.29 9.72
CA PHE A 145 6.47 0.20 10.52
C PHE A 145 7.94 -0.04 10.18
N VAL A 146 8.80 0.89 10.57
CA VAL A 146 10.25 0.70 10.47
C VAL A 146 10.85 0.52 11.86
N TRP A 147 11.89 -0.31 11.96
CA TRP A 147 12.69 -0.42 13.18
C TRP A 147 13.74 0.71 13.19
N PRO A 148 14.05 1.32 14.34
CA PRO A 148 15.06 2.40 14.45
C PRO A 148 16.47 1.97 14.05
#